data_AF-A0A2P9GW05-F1
#
_entry.id   AF-A0A2P9GW05-F1
#
_cell.length_a   1.000
_cell.length_b   1.000
_cell.length_c   1.000
_cell.angle_alpha   90.00
_cell.angle_beta   90.00
_cell.angle_gamma   90.00
#
_symmetry.space_group_name_H-M   'P 1'
#
loop_
_entity.id
_entity.type
_entity.pdbx_description
1 polymer ?
#
loop_
_entity_poly.entity_id
_entity_poly.type
_entity_poly.pdbx_seq_one_letter_code
_entity_poly.pdbx_strand_id
1 'polypeptide(L)'
;MRALGDKQTGTIRLDFDRSISVDFQGAKITSDTGFLLMREIDQRFNILSGVTSQIDDPRSVPHTDHSLLQLLRQRVYQVAAGYED
;
A
#
# COMPACT_ATOMS: atom_id res chain seq x y z
N MET A 1 26.01 7.78 -30.38
CA MET A 1 24.74 7.07 -30.09
C MET A 1 24.02 7.85 -28.98
N ARG A 2 22.88 8.48 -29.27
CA ARG A 2 22.05 9.15 -28.25
C ARG A 2 21.05 8.11 -27.74
N ALA A 3 21.12 7.76 -26.46
CA ALA A 3 20.07 6.96 -25.82
C ALA A 3 18.82 7.86 -25.64
N LEU A 4 17.90 7.80 -26.59
CA LEU A 4 16.52 8.27 -26.40
C LEU A 4 15.81 7.25 -25.50
N GLY A 5 15.81 7.50 -24.19
CA GLY A 5 15.13 6.64 -23.22
C GLY A 5 14.40 7.39 -22.11
N ASP A 6 14.49 8.72 -22.05
CA ASP A 6 13.93 9.47 -20.93
C ASP A 6 12.49 9.90 -21.23
N LYS A 7 11.57 8.92 -21.20
CA LYS A 7 10.17 9.25 -20.98
C LYS A 7 10.06 9.64 -19.51
N GLN A 8 9.96 10.94 -19.25
CA GLN A 8 9.54 11.50 -17.97
C GLN A 8 8.29 10.76 -17.49
N THR A 9 8.47 9.75 -16.66
CA THR A 9 7.38 9.09 -15.93
C THR A 9 6.87 10.13 -14.95
N GLY A 10 5.72 10.72 -15.25
CA GLY A 10 5.15 11.77 -14.42
C GLY A 10 5.09 11.35 -12.95
N THR A 11 5.41 12.29 -12.06
CA THR A 11 5.31 12.09 -10.63
C THR A 11 3.89 11.68 -10.24
N ILE A 12 3.74 10.52 -9.58
CA ILE A 12 2.46 10.06 -9.04
C ILE A 12 2.28 10.66 -7.65
N ARG A 13 1.16 11.33 -7.41
CA ARG A 13 0.72 11.72 -6.07
C ARG A 13 -0.25 10.68 -5.54
N LEU A 14 -0.05 10.29 -4.29
CA LEU A 14 -0.90 9.30 -3.62
C LEU A 14 -2.14 10.01 -3.09
N ASP A 15 -3.32 9.41 -3.28
CA ASP A 15 -4.57 9.99 -2.81
C ASP A 15 -4.72 9.86 -1.29
N PHE A 16 -4.15 8.81 -0.69
CA PHE A 16 -4.19 8.64 0.77
C PHE A 16 -3.36 9.68 1.54
N ASP A 17 -2.34 10.24 0.90
CA ASP A 17 -1.53 11.34 1.42
C ASP A 17 -0.86 12.08 0.26
N ARG A 18 -1.44 13.23 -0.09
CA ARG A 18 -0.98 14.05 -1.21
C ARG A 18 0.33 14.78 -0.95
N SER A 19 0.84 14.75 0.28
CA SER A 19 2.20 15.22 0.58
C SER A 19 3.27 14.25 0.06
N ILE A 20 2.88 12.99 -0.20
CA ILE A 20 3.76 11.96 -0.71
C ILE A 20 3.70 11.94 -2.23
N SER A 21 4.86 11.97 -2.86
CA SER A 21 5.02 11.87 -4.31
C SER A 21 6.00 10.76 -4.67
N VAL A 22 5.64 9.95 -5.66
CA VAL A 22 6.47 8.86 -6.18
C VAL A 22 6.94 9.21 -7.57
N ASP A 23 8.25 9.16 -7.79
CA ASP A 23 8.88 9.40 -9.08
C ASP A 23 9.61 8.13 -9.55
N PHE A 24 9.33 7.70 -10.78
CA PHE A 24 9.80 6.42 -11.33
C PHE A 24 11.04 6.61 -12.21
N GLN A 25 12.13 7.11 -11.64
CA GLN A 25 13.38 7.43 -12.38
C GLN A 25 14.24 6.20 -12.76
N GLY A 26 13.64 5.02 -12.95
CA GLY A 26 14.32 3.81 -13.41
C GLY A 26 15.39 3.22 -12.48
N ALA A 27 15.72 3.90 -11.38
CA ALA A 27 16.70 3.46 -10.40
C ALA A 27 16.00 2.82 -9.20
N LYS A 28 16.22 1.50 -9.05
CA LYS A 28 16.02 0.68 -7.84
C LYS A 28 14.99 1.22 -6.84
N ILE A 29 13.75 0.75 -6.95
CA ILE A 29 12.74 0.91 -5.89
C ILE A 29 13.35 0.33 -4.61
N THR A 30 13.57 1.16 -3.58
CA THR A 30 13.91 0.69 -2.24
C THR A 30 12.72 -0.12 -1.71
N SER A 31 12.98 -1.38 -1.36
CA SER A 31 11.98 -2.41 -1.00
C SER A 31 10.83 -1.89 -0.14
N ASP A 32 11.15 -1.10 0.88
CA ASP A 32 10.18 -0.64 1.89
C ASP A 32 9.20 0.44 1.36
N THR A 33 9.49 1.07 0.22
CA THR A 33 8.62 2.09 -0.38
C THR A 33 7.48 1.46 -1.19
N GLY A 34 7.60 0.18 -1.58
CA GLY A 34 6.58 -0.55 -2.35
C GLY A 34 5.22 -0.61 -1.64
N PHE A 35 5.22 -0.57 -0.31
CA PHE A 35 4.00 -0.56 0.51
C PHE A 35 3.12 0.66 0.27
N LEU A 36 3.70 1.81 -0.11
CA LEU A 36 2.93 3.02 -0.39
C LEU A 36 2.08 2.85 -1.65
N LEU A 37 2.63 2.21 -2.68
CA LEU A 37 1.87 1.90 -3.91
C LEU A 37 0.78 0.86 -3.64
N MET A 38 1.07 -0.16 -2.85
CA MET A 38 0.07 -1.16 -2.47
C MET A 38 -1.05 -0.53 -1.63
N ARG A 39 -0.73 0.39 -0.72
CA ARG A 39 -1.73 1.15 0.04
C ARG A 39 -2.60 2.02 -0.85
N GLU A 40 -1.99 2.70 -1.83
CA GLU A 40 -2.73 3.50 -2.80
C GLU A 40 -3.73 2.63 -3.58
N ILE A 41 -3.30 1.47 -4.07
CA ILE A 41 -4.17 0.52 -4.77
C ILE A 41 -5.29 0.01 -3.86
N ASP A 42 -4.98 -0.43 -2.64
CA ASP A 42 -5.99 -0.91 -1.70
C ASP A 42 -7.06 0.15 -1.41
N GLN A 43 -6.65 1.39 -1.11
CA GLN A 43 -7.58 2.46 -0.77
C GLN A 43 -8.39 2.93 -1.95
N ARG A 44 -7.79 3.04 -3.14
CA ARG A 44 -8.46 3.49 -4.35
C ARG A 44 -9.53 2.52 -4.83
N PHE A 45 -9.32 1.22 -4.62
CA PHE A 45 -10.24 0.17 -5.06
C PHE A 45 -11.01 -0.49 -3.91
N ASN A 46 -10.82 -0.06 -2.66
CA ASN A 46 -11.46 -0.59 -1.45
C ASN A 46 -11.30 -2.11 -1.27
N ILE A 47 -10.15 -2.67 -1.66
CA ILE A 47 -9.93 -4.11 -1.73
C ILE A 47 -10.11 -4.76 -0.35
N LEU A 48 -9.30 -4.35 0.63
CA LEU A 48 -9.33 -4.95 1.96
C LEU A 48 -10.51 -4.45 2.80
N SER A 49 -11.04 -3.27 2.49
CA SER A 49 -12.28 -2.77 3.11
C SER A 49 -13.46 -3.70 2.79
N GLY A 50 -13.59 -4.11 1.52
CA GLY A 50 -14.58 -5.09 1.09
C GLY A 50 -14.44 -6.42 1.81
N VAL A 51 -13.21 -6.93 1.94
CA VAL A 51 -12.93 -8.18 2.68
C VAL A 51 -13.28 -8.05 4.17
N THR A 52 -12.94 -6.92 4.80
CA THR A 52 -13.19 -6.68 6.23
C THR A 52 -14.69 -6.81 6.55
N SER A 53 -15.58 -6.37 5.66
CA SER A 53 -17.03 -6.47 5.85
C SER A 53 -17.57 -7.91 5.90
N GLN A 54 -16.79 -8.88 5.45
CA GLN A 54 -17.17 -10.30 5.38
C GLN A 54 -16.57 -11.14 6.51
N ILE A 55 -15.80 -10.53 7.41
CA ILE A 55 -15.15 -11.22 8.52
C ILE A 55 -15.87 -10.86 9.81
N ASP A 56 -16.33 -11.87 10.53
CA ASP A 56 -16.80 -11.70 11.90
C ASP A 56 -15.59 -11.46 12.80
N ASP A 57 -15.62 -10.34 13.53
CA ASP A 57 -14.53 -9.92 14.42
C ASP A 57 -14.91 -10.20 15.87
N PRO A 58 -14.50 -11.35 16.45
CA PRO A 58 -14.89 -11.73 17.81
C PRO A 58 -14.16 -10.91 18.89
N ARG A 59 -13.29 -9.97 18.50
CA ARG A 59 -12.49 -9.19 19.44
C ARG A 59 -13.37 -8.20 20.20
N SER A 60 -13.04 -8.02 21.48
CA SER A 60 -13.74 -7.10 22.36
C SER A 60 -13.39 -5.65 22.01
N VAL A 61 -14.38 -4.83 21.65
CA VAL A 61 -14.19 -3.42 21.28
C VAL A 61 -13.44 -2.60 22.36
N PRO A 62 -13.75 -2.72 23.66
CA PRO A 62 -13.01 -2.00 24.72
C PRO A 62 -11.52 -2.37 24.83
N HIS A 63 -11.10 -3.49 24.25
CA HIS A 63 -9.73 -4.01 24.30
C HIS A 63 -9.05 -3.97 22.93
N THR A 64 -9.58 -3.17 21.99
CA THR A 64 -9.12 -3.12 20.60
C THR A 64 -8.68 -1.71 20.22
N ASP A 65 -7.37 -1.53 20.06
CA ASP A 65 -6.76 -0.25 19.62
C ASP A 65 -6.69 -0.12 18.08
N HIS A 66 -6.84 -1.22 17.36
CA HIS A 66 -6.70 -1.28 15.91
C HIS A 66 -7.90 -1.99 15.27
N SER A 67 -8.52 -1.30 14.32
CA SER A 67 -9.59 -1.86 13.49
C SER A 67 -9.13 -3.12 12.76
N LEU A 68 -10.07 -4.02 12.46
CA LEU A 68 -9.79 -5.22 11.68
C LEU A 68 -9.14 -4.88 10.33
N LEU A 69 -9.59 -3.80 9.68
CA LEU A 69 -9.01 -3.31 8.44
C LEU A 69 -7.53 -2.92 8.59
N GLN A 70 -7.15 -2.27 9.71
CA GLN A 70 -5.74 -1.93 9.97
C GLN A 70 -4.88 -3.19 10.13
N LEU A 71 -5.37 -4.19 10.87
CA LEU A 71 -4.66 -5.46 11.04
C LEU A 71 -4.52 -6.23 9.72
N LEU A 72 -5.59 -6.28 8.92
CA LEU A 72 -5.56 -6.92 7.60
C LEU A 72 -4.59 -6.22 6.65
N ARG A 73 -4.60 -4.89 6.60
CA ARG A 73 -3.61 -4.11 5.84
C ARG A 73 -2.19 -4.44 6.27
N GLN A 74 -1.93 -4.42 7.57
CA GLN A 74 -0.61 -4.77 8.10
C GLN A 74 -0.20 -6.17 7.65
N ARG A 75 -1.04 -7.20 7.86
CA ARG A 75 -0.66 -8.59 7.52
C ARG A 75 -0.50 -8.80 6.02
N VAL A 76 -1.46 -8.35 5.21
CA VAL A 76 -1.41 -8.50 3.75
C VAL A 76 -0.19 -7.79 3.19
N TYR A 77 0.14 -6.60 3.70
CA TYR A 77 1.29 -5.86 3.20
C TYR A 77 2.61 -6.53 3.58
N GLN A 78 2.74 -7.03 4.81
CA GLN A 78 3.92 -7.78 5.24
C GLN A 78 4.14 -9.03 4.38
N VAL A 79 3.09 -9.84 4.17
CA VAL A 79 3.16 -11.01 3.29
C VAL A 79 3.57 -10.63 1.88
N ALA A 80 3.00 -9.56 1.31
CA ALA A 80 3.36 -9.10 -0.04
C ALA A 80 4.82 -8.63 -0.18
N ALA A 81 5.49 -8.28 0.93
CA ALA A 81 6.93 -7.99 0.94
C ALA A 81 7.82 -9.18 1.28
N GLY A 82 7.25 -10.38 1.42
CA GLY A 82 8.02 -11.58 1.81
C GLY A 82 8.27 -11.70 3.30
N TYR A 83 7.53 -10.95 4.14
CA TYR A 83 7.45 -11.16 5.58
C TYR A 83 6.24 -12.06 5.89
N GLU A 84 6.30 -13.29 5.38
CA GLU A 84 5.26 -14.31 5.55
C GLU A 84 5.33 -15.05 6.89
N ASP A 85 6.51 -15.04 7.52
CA ASP A 85 6.74 -15.56 8.88
C ASP A 85 5.87 -14.85 9.94
#